data_AF-A0A8H7E2F2-F1
#
_entry.id   AF-A0A8H7E2F2-F1
#
_cell.length_a   1.000
_cell.length_b   1.000
_cell.length_c   1.000
_cell.angle_alpha   90.00
_cell.angle_beta   90.00
_cell.angle_gamma   90.00
#
_symmetry.space_group_name_H-M   'P 1'
#
loop_
_entity.id
_entity.type
_entity.pdbx_description
1 polymer ?
#
loop_
_entity_poly.entity_id
_entity_poly.type
_entity_poly.pdbx_seq_one_letter_code
_entity_poly.pdbx_strand_id
1 'polypeptide(L)'
;MNLCAEQVHIQAADILTDPIKFLHLLHEHRVEYTFGPNFFLARLSEAIASSAPQGLNLSHLRAFISGVESNTVTTCATLSQQLRRYGVKEEVVRPGFGMTETCAGSIYSKMCPSYDQDRHLEFASLGSPIPGIKMRVANNQAIQTAAGEVGDLHVTGPIVFKEYFNNSEATKAAFSPDGWFITGDRAYLDENGYLNLVGRSTDTIITNGVKFSSTEIQTAIEEEKISGVAASFTVVFPYRAPQSHTESICVIYSPEYVENDAKARFSATEAISKVVSLTTSTKPAEILPLPKSMLEKTSLGKISRTKVKAAFSRGAYNPHQTENSAALCDYRFSITIPPSTPTETRLAQILISLLSLPASSSIPANTSIFTLGITSITLLTLKSQIETQLTHRPIPLSLLLRSPTIKDISSALSSLNPAPPNYDPIVPLNTIPLPPYRSLQRSPSSSSTPAQATSSSSST
;
A
#
# COMPACT_ATOMS: atom_id res chain seq x y z
N MET A 1 34.40 -4.59 -8.70
CA MET A 1 33.98 -5.89 -9.26
C MET A 1 32.75 -5.61 -10.10
N ASN A 2 32.86 -5.64 -11.44
CA ASN A 2 31.68 -5.53 -12.30
C ASN A 2 31.00 -6.90 -12.30
N LEU A 3 29.70 -6.95 -11.98
CA LEU A 3 28.92 -8.18 -12.01
C LEU A 3 28.68 -8.70 -13.44
N CYS A 4 29.04 -7.91 -14.46
CA CYS A 4 28.83 -8.20 -15.89
C CYS A 4 27.39 -8.68 -16.19
N ALA A 5 26.42 -8.12 -15.50
CA ALA A 5 25.01 -8.43 -15.69
C ALA A 5 24.35 -7.41 -16.62
N GLU A 6 23.62 -7.90 -17.61
CA GLU A 6 22.70 -7.09 -18.41
C GLU A 6 21.35 -7.00 -17.68
N GLN A 7 20.79 -5.79 -17.60
CA GLN A 7 19.49 -5.57 -16.97
C GLN A 7 18.48 -5.17 -18.02
N VAL A 8 17.36 -5.88 -18.05
CA VAL A 8 16.19 -5.54 -18.87
C VAL A 8 15.15 -4.90 -17.97
N HIS A 9 14.85 -3.62 -18.21
CA HIS A 9 13.89 -2.85 -17.42
C HIS A 9 12.58 -2.73 -18.20
N ILE A 10 11.47 -2.97 -17.52
CA ILE A 10 10.13 -2.98 -18.11
C ILE A 10 9.18 -2.18 -17.23
N GLN A 11 8.20 -1.52 -17.85
CA GLN A 11 7.17 -0.81 -17.12
C GLN A 11 6.20 -1.82 -16.51
N ALA A 12 5.94 -1.73 -15.20
CA ALA A 12 5.05 -2.65 -14.51
C ALA A 12 3.64 -2.69 -15.12
N ALA A 13 3.12 -1.53 -15.57
CA ALA A 13 1.80 -1.44 -16.18
C ALA A 13 1.64 -2.33 -17.45
N ASP A 14 2.69 -2.47 -18.24
CA ASP A 14 2.67 -3.25 -19.48
C ASP A 14 2.44 -4.74 -19.19
N ILE A 15 3.14 -5.28 -18.19
CA ILE A 15 3.02 -6.70 -17.80
C ILE A 15 1.81 -6.98 -16.92
N LEU A 16 1.27 -5.98 -16.24
CA LEU A 16 0.02 -6.13 -15.48
C LEU A 16 -1.19 -6.22 -16.42
N THR A 17 -1.14 -5.52 -17.54
CA THR A 17 -2.19 -5.52 -18.57
C THR A 17 -2.11 -6.77 -19.44
N ASP A 18 -0.89 -7.21 -19.79
CA ASP A 18 -0.63 -8.45 -20.51
C ASP A 18 0.45 -9.30 -19.81
N PRO A 19 0.06 -10.18 -18.88
CA PRO A 19 1.00 -11.06 -18.20
C PRO A 19 1.72 -12.06 -19.13
N ILE A 20 1.17 -12.39 -20.31
CA ILE A 20 1.82 -13.32 -21.24
C ILE A 20 3.01 -12.66 -21.92
N LYS A 21 2.94 -11.35 -22.20
CA LYS A 21 4.08 -10.55 -22.68
C LYS A 21 5.32 -10.71 -21.80
N PHE A 22 5.15 -10.85 -20.48
CA PHE A 22 6.26 -11.10 -19.56
C PHE A 22 7.04 -12.38 -19.92
N LEU A 23 6.34 -13.48 -20.26
CA LEU A 23 7.01 -14.74 -20.63
C LEU A 23 7.76 -14.63 -21.97
N HIS A 24 7.22 -13.88 -22.93
CA HIS A 24 7.91 -13.59 -24.19
C HIS A 24 9.22 -12.83 -23.95
N LEU A 25 9.20 -11.83 -23.06
CA LEU A 25 10.39 -11.06 -22.70
C LEU A 25 11.45 -11.91 -21.99
N LEU A 26 11.03 -12.81 -21.08
CA LEU A 26 11.96 -13.76 -20.45
C LEU A 26 12.63 -14.67 -21.49
N HIS A 27 11.87 -15.14 -22.47
CA HIS A 27 12.36 -15.97 -23.56
C HIS A 27 13.33 -15.21 -24.48
N GLU A 28 12.93 -14.04 -24.97
CA GLU A 28 13.69 -13.21 -25.92
C GLU A 28 15.06 -12.81 -25.35
N HIS A 29 15.06 -12.35 -24.10
CA HIS A 29 16.29 -11.88 -23.43
C HIS A 29 17.02 -12.98 -22.66
N ARG A 30 16.55 -14.23 -22.69
CA ARG A 30 17.15 -15.37 -21.96
C ARG A 30 17.41 -15.06 -20.49
N VAL A 31 16.43 -14.44 -19.84
CA VAL A 31 16.56 -13.93 -18.46
C VAL A 31 16.83 -15.08 -17.48
N GLU A 32 17.90 -14.96 -16.69
CA GLU A 32 18.22 -15.93 -15.64
C GLU A 32 17.54 -15.63 -14.30
N TYR A 33 17.46 -14.35 -13.94
CA TYR A 33 16.93 -13.88 -12.66
C TYR A 33 15.88 -12.80 -12.92
N THR A 34 14.71 -12.98 -12.34
CA THR A 34 13.64 -11.99 -12.32
C THR A 34 13.01 -11.92 -10.94
N PHE A 35 12.22 -10.88 -10.68
CA PHE A 35 11.54 -10.71 -9.41
C PHE A 35 10.14 -10.13 -9.61
N GLY A 36 9.22 -10.48 -8.70
CA GLY A 36 7.85 -9.97 -8.73
C GLY A 36 7.05 -10.38 -7.50
N PRO A 37 6.06 -9.57 -7.10
CA PRO A 37 5.23 -9.83 -5.92
C PRO A 37 4.34 -11.05 -6.11
N ASN A 38 3.82 -11.62 -5.01
CA ASN A 38 2.99 -12.83 -5.03
C ASN A 38 1.73 -12.65 -5.89
N PHE A 39 1.07 -11.50 -5.81
CA PHE A 39 -0.12 -11.24 -6.64
C PHE A 39 0.18 -11.36 -8.14
N PHE A 40 1.37 -10.96 -8.59
CA PHE A 40 1.75 -11.05 -10.00
C PHE A 40 1.98 -12.51 -10.41
N LEU A 41 2.57 -13.34 -9.54
CA LEU A 41 2.68 -14.78 -9.78
C LEU A 41 1.30 -15.43 -9.99
N ALA A 42 0.32 -15.05 -9.17
CA ALA A 42 -1.05 -15.54 -9.30
C ALA A 42 -1.69 -15.10 -10.64
N ARG A 43 -1.61 -13.81 -10.98
CA ARG A 43 -2.11 -13.30 -12.28
C ARG A 43 -1.45 -13.96 -13.48
N LEU A 44 -0.14 -14.20 -13.41
CA LEU A 44 0.59 -14.89 -14.46
C LEU A 44 0.12 -16.35 -14.59
N SER A 45 -0.08 -17.03 -13.46
CA SER A 45 -0.60 -18.40 -13.43
C SER A 45 -2.00 -18.51 -14.05
N GLU A 46 -2.88 -17.55 -13.76
CA GLU A 46 -4.22 -17.45 -14.35
C GLU A 46 -4.16 -17.19 -15.87
N ALA A 47 -3.26 -16.28 -16.30
CA ALA A 47 -3.07 -15.98 -17.71
C ALA A 47 -2.58 -17.21 -18.50
N ILE A 48 -1.60 -17.96 -17.97
CA ILE A 48 -1.10 -19.20 -18.59
C ILE A 48 -2.21 -20.25 -18.69
N ALA A 49 -3.05 -20.37 -17.65
CA ALA A 49 -4.16 -21.31 -17.63
C ALA A 49 -5.24 -20.94 -18.68
N SER A 50 -5.45 -19.65 -18.91
CA SER A 50 -6.46 -19.14 -19.86
C SER A 50 -5.98 -19.21 -21.31
N SER A 51 -4.72 -18.86 -21.56
CA SER A 51 -4.12 -18.86 -22.90
C SER A 51 -2.65 -19.23 -22.81
N ALA A 52 -2.34 -20.51 -23.03
CA ALA A 52 -0.97 -21.01 -22.94
C ALA A 52 -0.16 -20.57 -24.19
N PRO A 53 0.88 -19.75 -24.03
CA PRO A 53 1.74 -19.37 -25.16
C PRO A 53 2.47 -20.59 -25.73
N GLN A 54 2.67 -20.59 -27.05
CA GLN A 54 3.39 -21.63 -27.80
C GLN A 54 4.82 -21.17 -28.12
N GLY A 55 5.74 -22.11 -28.30
CA GLY A 55 7.10 -21.82 -28.78
C GLY A 55 8.05 -21.14 -27.79
N LEU A 56 7.66 -20.99 -26.52
CA LEU A 56 8.54 -20.41 -25.50
C LEU A 56 9.60 -21.39 -25.02
N ASN A 57 10.80 -20.86 -24.75
CA ASN A 57 11.88 -21.54 -24.06
C ASN A 57 12.39 -20.68 -22.91
N LEU A 58 12.11 -21.13 -21.68
CA LEU A 58 12.49 -20.52 -20.41
C LEU A 58 13.56 -21.33 -19.65
N SER A 59 14.30 -22.21 -20.34
CA SER A 59 15.33 -23.06 -19.71
C SER A 59 16.51 -22.31 -19.08
N HIS A 60 16.66 -21.01 -19.38
CA HIS A 60 17.65 -20.14 -18.76
C HIS A 60 17.16 -19.57 -17.42
N LEU A 61 15.86 -19.59 -17.14
CA LEU A 61 15.30 -19.00 -15.93
C LEU A 61 15.68 -19.86 -14.71
N ARG A 62 16.49 -19.28 -13.82
CA ARG A 62 17.00 -19.92 -12.60
C ARG A 62 16.26 -19.48 -11.35
N ALA A 63 15.76 -18.24 -11.34
CA ALA A 63 15.02 -17.72 -10.20
C ALA A 63 13.97 -16.70 -10.63
N PHE A 64 12.75 -16.92 -10.16
CA PHE A 64 11.68 -15.95 -10.05
C PHE A 64 11.53 -15.62 -8.57
N ILE A 65 12.25 -14.59 -8.12
CA ILE A 65 12.23 -14.15 -6.74
C ILE A 65 10.88 -13.50 -6.45
N SER A 66 10.25 -13.93 -5.36
CA SER A 66 9.02 -13.31 -4.89
C SER A 66 9.17 -12.89 -3.45
N GLY A 67 8.66 -11.71 -3.13
CA GLY A 67 8.77 -11.16 -1.79
C GLY A 67 7.81 -10.02 -1.60
N VAL A 68 8.01 -9.26 -0.53
CA VAL A 68 7.12 -8.19 -0.05
C VAL A 68 5.81 -8.74 0.51
N GLU A 69 5.16 -9.68 -0.17
CA GLU A 69 3.94 -10.38 0.27
C GLU A 69 4.24 -11.80 0.73
N SER A 70 3.34 -12.39 1.52
CA SER A 70 3.37 -13.82 1.81
C SER A 70 3.08 -14.62 0.53
N ASN A 71 3.97 -15.53 0.18
CA ASN A 71 3.75 -16.45 -0.93
C ASN A 71 2.93 -17.65 -0.47
N THR A 72 1.79 -17.92 -1.11
CA THR A 72 1.05 -19.17 -0.84
C THR A 72 1.74 -20.33 -1.55
N VAL A 73 1.84 -21.48 -0.87
CA VAL A 73 2.46 -22.69 -1.46
C VAL A 73 1.73 -23.10 -2.74
N THR A 74 0.40 -22.96 -2.76
CA THR A 74 -0.43 -23.26 -3.94
C THR A 74 -0.08 -22.40 -5.15
N THR A 75 0.10 -21.08 -4.98
CA THR A 75 0.50 -20.18 -6.08
C THR A 75 1.89 -20.57 -6.60
N CYS A 76 2.85 -20.80 -5.70
CA CYS A 76 4.20 -21.21 -6.06
C CYS A 76 4.23 -22.55 -6.81
N ALA A 77 3.48 -23.54 -6.33
CA ALA A 77 3.38 -24.87 -6.93
C ALA A 77 2.75 -24.84 -8.33
N THR A 78 1.62 -24.14 -8.46
CA THR A 78 0.89 -24.03 -9.72
C THR A 78 1.76 -23.38 -10.79
N LEU A 79 2.36 -22.24 -10.47
CA LEU A 79 3.22 -21.52 -11.42
C LEU A 79 4.48 -22.33 -11.76
N SER A 80 5.15 -22.92 -10.77
CA SER A 80 6.34 -23.74 -11.02
C SER A 80 6.04 -24.92 -11.94
N GLN A 81 4.89 -25.60 -11.75
CA GLN A 81 4.45 -26.69 -12.63
C GLN A 81 4.16 -26.20 -14.06
N GLN A 82 3.52 -25.03 -14.21
CA GLN A 82 3.25 -24.45 -15.52
C GLN A 82 4.55 -24.07 -16.25
N LEU A 83 5.50 -23.43 -15.56
CA LEU A 83 6.77 -22.99 -16.14
C LEU A 83 7.67 -24.15 -16.56
N ARG A 84 7.58 -25.32 -15.91
CA ARG A 84 8.27 -26.55 -16.34
C ARG A 84 7.93 -26.95 -17.78
N ARG A 85 6.72 -26.64 -18.26
CA ARG A 85 6.31 -26.91 -19.66
C ARG A 85 7.13 -26.11 -20.68
N TYR A 86 7.75 -25.01 -20.25
CA TYR A 86 8.60 -24.14 -21.06
C TYR A 86 10.09 -24.40 -20.83
N GLY A 87 10.46 -25.52 -20.21
CA GLY A 87 11.86 -25.93 -20.07
C GLY A 87 12.56 -25.49 -18.79
N VAL A 88 11.85 -24.88 -17.84
CA VAL A 88 12.37 -24.64 -16.48
C VAL A 88 12.61 -25.97 -15.79
N LYS A 89 13.83 -26.18 -15.27
CA LYS A 89 14.27 -27.48 -14.73
C LYS A 89 14.26 -27.58 -13.20
N GLU A 90 14.40 -26.45 -12.53
CA GLU A 90 14.54 -26.39 -11.07
C GLU A 90 13.33 -25.73 -10.40
N GLU A 91 13.34 -25.72 -9.07
CA GLU A 91 12.47 -24.89 -8.26
C GLU A 91 12.80 -23.41 -8.48
N VAL A 92 12.04 -22.82 -9.41
CA VAL A 92 12.31 -21.49 -9.94
C VAL A 92 11.72 -20.39 -9.06
N VAL A 93 10.56 -20.62 -8.44
CA VAL A 93 9.94 -19.61 -7.58
C VAL A 93 10.70 -19.58 -6.26
N ARG A 94 11.23 -18.40 -5.90
CA ARG A 94 12.04 -18.21 -4.69
C ARG A 94 11.41 -17.15 -3.79
N PRO A 95 10.50 -17.56 -2.89
CA PRO A 95 10.04 -16.70 -1.81
C PRO A 95 11.23 -16.16 -1.03
N GLY A 96 11.19 -14.87 -0.69
CA GLY A 96 12.29 -14.20 -0.05
C GLY A 96 11.83 -13.05 0.84
N PHE A 97 12.61 -12.82 1.87
CA PHE A 97 12.44 -11.71 2.79
C PHE A 97 13.49 -10.64 2.55
N GLY A 98 13.03 -9.41 2.64
CA GLY A 98 13.84 -8.22 2.49
C GLY A 98 13.10 -6.96 2.89
N MET A 99 13.87 -5.95 3.23
CA MET A 99 13.40 -4.60 3.50
C MET A 99 14.44 -3.58 3.07
N THR A 100 14.06 -2.31 3.09
CA THR A 100 14.96 -1.20 2.73
C THR A 100 16.21 -1.23 3.59
N GLU A 101 16.04 -1.52 4.88
CA GLU A 101 17.08 -1.60 5.90
C GLU A 101 18.05 -2.78 5.70
N THR A 102 17.74 -3.72 4.80
CA THR A 102 18.62 -4.84 4.44
C THR A 102 19.07 -4.80 2.99
N CYS A 103 19.02 -3.63 2.34
CA CYS A 103 19.32 -3.45 0.91
C CYS A 103 18.52 -4.41 0.01
N ALA A 104 17.20 -4.45 0.19
CA ALA A 104 16.26 -5.36 -0.45
C ALA A 104 16.35 -6.80 0.09
N GLY A 105 16.23 -7.82 -0.77
CA GLY A 105 16.12 -9.22 -0.36
C GLY A 105 17.43 -9.78 0.19
N SER A 106 17.34 -10.40 1.38
CA SER A 106 18.49 -10.91 2.13
C SER A 106 18.33 -12.35 2.62
N ILE A 107 17.15 -12.93 2.49
CA ILE A 107 16.83 -14.30 2.90
C ILE A 107 15.96 -14.91 1.79
N TYR A 108 16.29 -16.11 1.31
CA TYR A 108 15.59 -16.72 0.19
C TYR A 108 15.42 -18.23 0.35
N SER A 109 14.25 -18.72 -0.05
CA SER A 109 14.00 -20.15 -0.22
C SER A 109 14.46 -20.58 -1.61
N LYS A 110 15.24 -21.66 -1.64
CA LYS A 110 15.70 -22.32 -2.88
C LYS A 110 14.94 -23.61 -3.17
N MET A 111 14.05 -24.01 -2.26
CA MET A 111 13.36 -25.30 -2.28
C MET A 111 11.84 -25.15 -2.37
N CYS A 112 11.34 -23.94 -2.66
CA CYS A 112 9.92 -23.69 -2.85
C CYS A 112 9.49 -24.15 -4.25
N PRO A 113 8.43 -24.97 -4.39
CA PRO A 113 7.45 -25.30 -3.36
C PRO A 113 7.64 -26.69 -2.72
N SER A 114 8.55 -27.53 -3.21
CA SER A 114 8.61 -28.93 -2.77
C SER A 114 8.88 -29.08 -1.26
N TYR A 115 9.78 -28.30 -0.68
CA TYR A 115 10.01 -28.30 0.78
C TYR A 115 8.75 -27.93 1.58
N ASP A 116 7.98 -26.97 1.07
CA ASP A 116 6.80 -26.42 1.73
C ASP A 116 5.59 -27.37 1.57
N GLN A 117 5.48 -28.04 0.42
CA GLN A 117 4.47 -29.06 0.14
C GLN A 117 4.65 -30.30 1.02
N ASP A 118 5.89 -30.77 1.18
CA ASP A 118 6.24 -31.91 2.04
C ASP A 118 5.86 -31.66 3.52
N ARG A 119 5.77 -30.40 3.91
CA ARG A 119 5.40 -29.96 5.28
C ARG A 119 3.95 -29.46 5.39
N HIS A 120 3.18 -29.53 4.30
CA HIS A 120 1.80 -29.04 4.25
C HIS A 120 1.64 -27.59 4.73
N LEU A 121 2.60 -26.73 4.41
CA LEU A 121 2.52 -25.32 4.76
C LEU A 121 1.49 -24.60 3.87
N GLU A 122 0.74 -23.67 4.46
CA GLU A 122 -0.14 -22.77 3.68
C GLU A 122 0.69 -21.70 2.95
N PHE A 123 1.68 -21.15 3.66
CA PHE A 123 2.60 -20.14 3.15
C PHE A 123 4.01 -20.71 3.04
N ALA A 124 4.71 -20.34 1.96
CA ALA A 124 6.05 -20.83 1.71
C ALA A 124 7.04 -20.28 2.73
N SER A 125 7.94 -21.15 3.20
CA SER A 125 9.10 -20.75 3.99
C SER A 125 9.99 -19.81 3.17
N LEU A 126 10.71 -18.93 3.86
CA LEU A 126 11.59 -17.93 3.26
C LEU A 126 13.04 -18.40 3.19
N GLY A 127 13.33 -19.59 3.69
CA GLY A 127 14.64 -20.23 3.60
C GLY A 127 15.70 -19.59 4.48
N SER A 128 16.90 -19.43 3.93
CA SER A 128 18.12 -19.07 4.66
C SER A 128 18.70 -17.73 4.19
N PRO A 129 19.46 -17.03 5.05
CA PRO A 129 20.09 -15.77 4.69
C PRO A 129 21.15 -15.95 3.59
N ILE A 130 21.37 -14.90 2.79
CA ILE A 130 22.48 -14.84 1.85
C ILE A 130 23.83 -14.82 2.57
N PRO A 131 24.95 -15.17 1.89
CA PRO A 131 26.27 -15.08 2.48
C PRO A 131 26.55 -13.70 3.09
N GLY A 132 27.04 -13.70 4.33
CA GLY A 132 27.35 -12.49 5.09
C GLY A 132 26.21 -11.97 5.96
N ILE A 133 24.96 -12.40 5.74
CA ILE A 133 23.84 -12.13 6.63
C ILE A 133 23.65 -13.27 7.62
N LYS A 134 23.34 -12.91 8.86
CA LYS A 134 22.86 -13.83 9.89
C LYS A 134 21.46 -13.39 10.31
N MET A 135 20.64 -14.36 10.69
CA MET A 135 19.31 -14.14 11.25
C MET A 135 19.17 -14.91 12.56
N ARG A 136 18.30 -14.41 13.44
CA ARG A 136 17.78 -15.14 14.60
C ARG A 136 16.34 -14.75 14.85
N VAL A 137 15.61 -15.60 15.54
CA VAL A 137 14.31 -15.24 16.14
C VAL A 137 14.53 -15.08 17.63
N ALA A 138 14.14 -13.95 18.19
CA ALA A 138 14.41 -13.58 19.57
C ALA A 138 13.13 -13.34 20.38
N ASN A 139 13.16 -13.64 21.67
CA ASN A 139 12.09 -13.30 22.60
C ASN A 139 12.19 -11.82 23.05
N ASN A 140 11.29 -11.40 23.95
CA ASN A 140 11.24 -10.03 24.50
C ASN A 140 12.51 -9.59 25.25
N GLN A 141 13.42 -10.52 25.57
CA GLN A 141 14.71 -10.24 26.22
C GLN A 141 15.87 -10.22 25.20
N ALA A 142 15.56 -10.22 23.89
CA ALA A 142 16.50 -10.32 22.79
C ALA A 142 17.33 -11.63 22.77
N ILE A 143 16.85 -12.68 23.44
CA ILE A 143 17.47 -14.00 23.48
C ILE A 143 16.88 -14.88 22.39
N GLN A 144 17.74 -15.61 21.67
CA GLN A 144 17.30 -16.53 20.61
C GLN A 144 16.35 -17.61 21.15
N THR A 145 15.24 -17.82 20.45
CA THR A 145 14.22 -18.84 20.78
C THR A 145 14.62 -20.23 20.26
N ALA A 146 13.94 -21.27 20.76
CA ALA A 146 14.08 -22.62 20.20
C ALA A 146 13.44 -22.72 18.80
N ALA A 147 13.77 -23.77 18.05
CA ALA A 147 13.11 -24.04 16.77
C ALA A 147 11.59 -24.21 16.98
N GLY A 148 10.81 -23.62 16.07
CA GLY A 148 9.35 -23.59 16.13
C GLY A 148 8.75 -22.52 17.06
N GLU A 149 9.54 -21.91 17.94
CA GLU A 149 9.04 -20.86 18.85
C GLU A 149 8.98 -19.50 18.17
N VAL A 150 7.84 -18.84 18.28
CA VAL A 150 7.60 -17.54 17.63
C VAL A 150 8.17 -16.39 18.46
N GLY A 151 9.01 -15.57 17.84
CA GLY A 151 9.59 -14.35 18.41
C GLY A 151 9.70 -13.23 17.36
N ASP A 152 10.53 -12.24 17.65
CA ASP A 152 10.88 -11.15 16.75
C ASP A 152 12.08 -11.55 15.87
N LEU A 153 11.95 -11.30 14.56
CA LEU A 153 13.03 -11.53 13.61
C LEU A 153 14.10 -10.46 13.75
N HIS A 154 15.32 -10.91 14.01
CA HIS A 154 16.51 -10.07 14.10
C HIS A 154 17.49 -10.46 13.00
N VAL A 155 18.14 -9.48 12.39
CA VAL A 155 19.16 -9.70 11.35
C VAL A 155 20.42 -8.90 11.63
N THR A 156 21.56 -9.40 11.18
CA THR A 156 22.84 -8.67 11.24
C THR A 156 23.72 -9.05 10.05
N GLY A 157 24.57 -8.11 9.62
CA GLY A 157 25.50 -8.31 8.52
C GLY A 157 25.84 -7.00 7.80
N PRO A 158 26.72 -7.05 6.79
CA PRO A 158 27.32 -5.86 6.17
C PRO A 158 26.35 -5.03 5.31
N ILE A 159 25.19 -5.59 4.93
CA ILE A 159 24.17 -4.88 4.15
C ILE A 159 23.04 -4.32 5.02
N VAL A 160 23.08 -4.54 6.33
CA VAL A 160 22.16 -3.87 7.24
C VAL A 160 22.50 -2.38 7.24
N PHE A 161 21.49 -1.54 7.05
CA PHE A 161 21.63 -0.09 7.04
C PHE A 161 22.33 0.45 8.29
N LYS A 162 22.92 1.63 8.15
CA LYS A 162 23.65 2.27 9.24
C LYS A 162 22.73 2.95 10.26
N GLU A 163 21.81 3.77 9.77
CA GLU A 163 20.96 4.64 10.58
C GLU A 163 19.78 5.19 9.80
N TYR A 164 18.74 5.64 10.51
CA TYR A 164 17.70 6.47 9.95
C TYR A 164 18.17 7.92 9.90
N PHE A 165 18.03 8.56 8.73
CA PHE A 165 18.50 9.93 8.50
C PHE A 165 17.86 10.92 9.49
N ASN A 166 18.69 11.70 10.20
CA ASN A 166 18.28 12.67 11.22
C ASN A 166 17.36 12.14 12.32
N ASN A 167 17.36 10.82 12.59
CA ASN A 167 16.53 10.22 13.62
C ASN A 167 17.33 9.24 14.50
N SER A 168 18.10 9.82 15.43
CA SER A 168 18.97 9.05 16.32
C SER A 168 18.19 8.21 17.32
N GLU A 169 17.00 8.64 17.74
CA GLU A 169 16.12 7.88 18.62
C GLU A 169 15.58 6.63 17.94
N ALA A 170 15.01 6.77 16.73
CA ALA A 170 14.55 5.62 15.95
C ALA A 170 15.71 4.68 15.59
N THR A 171 16.88 5.23 15.28
CA THR A 171 18.08 4.42 15.01
C THR A 171 18.45 3.58 16.23
N LYS A 172 18.54 4.18 17.43
CA LYS A 172 18.85 3.43 18.65
C LYS A 172 17.78 2.37 18.96
N ALA A 173 16.50 2.69 18.76
CA ALA A 173 15.40 1.78 19.00
C ALA A 173 15.34 0.60 18.01
N ALA A 174 15.91 0.76 16.82
CA ALA A 174 15.93 -0.26 15.77
C ALA A 174 16.94 -1.39 16.01
N PHE A 175 17.90 -1.19 16.90
CA PHE A 175 18.90 -2.20 17.22
C PHE A 175 18.73 -2.69 18.65
N SER A 176 18.80 -4.01 18.79
CA SER A 176 18.88 -4.69 20.08
C SER A 176 20.19 -4.32 20.82
N PRO A 177 20.26 -4.50 22.14
CA PRO A 177 21.46 -4.17 22.94
C PRO A 177 22.75 -4.87 22.46
N ASP A 178 22.62 -6.04 21.83
CA ASP A 178 23.74 -6.80 21.27
C ASP A 178 23.97 -6.56 19.76
N GLY A 179 23.39 -5.48 19.21
CA GLY A 179 23.73 -4.95 17.89
C GLY A 179 23.02 -5.62 16.71
N TRP A 180 21.98 -6.43 16.96
CA TRP A 180 21.14 -6.96 15.88
C TRP A 180 20.04 -5.97 15.52
N PHE A 181 19.77 -5.81 14.23
CA PHE A 181 18.65 -5.04 13.74
C PHE A 181 17.34 -5.80 13.97
N ILE A 182 16.38 -5.13 14.61
CA ILE A 182 15.05 -5.63 14.93
C ILE A 182 14.12 -5.29 13.76
N THR A 183 13.67 -6.28 12.98
CA THR A 183 12.95 -5.99 11.72
C THR A 183 11.51 -5.53 11.93
N GLY A 184 10.95 -5.81 13.12
CA GLY A 184 9.52 -5.60 13.41
C GLY A 184 8.60 -6.66 12.76
N ASP A 185 9.17 -7.80 12.34
CA ASP A 185 8.44 -8.97 11.85
C ASP A 185 8.45 -10.08 12.91
N ARG A 186 7.32 -10.77 13.07
CA ARG A 186 7.22 -11.96 13.92
C ARG A 186 7.42 -13.22 13.10
N ALA A 187 8.27 -14.10 13.59
CA ALA A 187 8.71 -15.28 12.86
C ALA A 187 9.05 -16.44 13.80
N TYR A 188 9.26 -17.61 13.23
CA TYR A 188 9.97 -18.71 13.86
C TYR A 188 10.99 -19.30 12.87
N LEU A 189 12.03 -19.96 13.39
CA LEU A 189 12.92 -20.80 12.59
C LEU A 189 12.47 -22.25 12.76
N ASP A 190 12.36 -23.00 11.66
CA ASP A 190 12.08 -24.43 11.76
C ASP A 190 13.33 -25.24 12.15
N GLU A 191 13.19 -26.56 12.26
CA GLU A 191 14.28 -27.48 12.63
C GLU A 191 15.46 -27.46 11.66
N ASN A 192 15.24 -27.05 10.40
CA ASN A 192 16.29 -26.88 9.39
C ASN A 192 16.86 -25.45 9.37
N GLY A 193 16.42 -24.59 10.29
CA GLY A 193 16.80 -23.19 10.35
C GLY A 193 16.20 -22.32 9.25
N TYR A 194 15.12 -22.76 8.61
CA TYR A 194 14.42 -21.95 7.61
C TYR A 194 13.44 -20.99 8.27
N LEU A 195 13.43 -19.75 7.77
CA LEU A 195 12.60 -18.68 8.29
C LEU A 195 11.15 -18.86 7.85
N ASN A 196 10.23 -18.78 8.81
CA ASN A 196 8.79 -18.77 8.59
C ASN A 196 8.19 -17.52 9.24
N LEU A 197 7.50 -16.67 8.47
CA LEU A 197 6.82 -15.49 9.01
C LEU A 197 5.43 -15.84 9.53
N VAL A 198 5.11 -15.28 10.70
CA VAL A 198 3.78 -15.38 11.31
C VAL A 198 2.99 -14.08 11.09
N GLY A 199 3.68 -12.96 10.89
CA GLY A 199 3.09 -11.65 10.61
C GLY A 199 4.06 -10.52 10.97
N ARG A 200 3.57 -9.27 10.99
CA ARG A 200 4.33 -8.13 11.51
C ARG A 200 3.95 -7.81 12.94
N SER A 201 4.93 -7.47 13.78
CA SER A 201 4.67 -6.84 15.07
C SER A 201 4.27 -5.36 14.92
N THR A 202 4.55 -4.75 13.76
CA THR A 202 4.19 -3.36 13.42
C THR A 202 2.98 -3.25 12.48
N ASP A 203 2.24 -2.14 12.56
CA ASP A 203 0.96 -1.86 11.89
C ASP A 203 1.05 -1.63 10.36
N THR A 204 1.80 -2.45 9.61
CA THR A 204 1.90 -2.37 8.14
C THR A 204 0.81 -3.20 7.46
N ILE A 205 0.23 -2.66 6.38
CA ILE A 205 -0.65 -3.36 5.44
C ILE A 205 0.13 -3.58 4.15
N ILE A 206 0.13 -4.80 3.61
CA ILE A 206 0.77 -5.11 2.34
C ILE A 206 -0.30 -5.52 1.33
N THR A 207 -0.66 -4.58 0.46
CA THR A 207 -1.65 -4.80 -0.59
C THR A 207 -1.04 -4.59 -1.97
N ASN A 208 -1.21 -5.56 -2.86
CA ASN A 208 -0.67 -5.54 -4.23
C ASN A 208 0.85 -5.25 -4.29
N GLY A 209 1.62 -5.84 -3.38
CA GLY A 209 3.07 -5.72 -3.31
C GLY A 209 3.57 -4.37 -2.79
N VAL A 210 2.67 -3.49 -2.32
CA VAL A 210 3.03 -2.17 -1.77
C VAL A 210 2.76 -2.17 -0.26
N LYS A 211 3.75 -1.71 0.51
CA LYS A 211 3.65 -1.55 1.96
C LYS A 211 3.03 -0.19 2.29
N PHE A 212 1.94 -0.21 3.05
CA PHE A 212 1.28 0.98 3.59
C PHE A 212 1.26 0.93 5.12
N SER A 213 1.38 2.08 5.76
CA SER A 213 1.18 2.16 7.22
C SER A 213 -0.31 2.29 7.52
N SER A 214 -0.84 1.40 8.38
CA SER A 214 -2.23 1.53 8.85
C SER A 214 -2.45 2.86 9.56
N THR A 215 -1.43 3.36 10.26
CA THR A 215 -1.46 4.65 10.94
C THR A 215 -1.50 5.81 9.95
N GLU A 216 -0.74 5.77 8.85
CA GLU A 216 -0.78 6.83 7.83
C GLU A 216 -2.15 6.92 7.16
N ILE A 217 -2.74 5.77 6.79
CA ILE A 217 -4.08 5.74 6.21
C ILE A 217 -5.11 6.26 7.21
N GLN A 218 -5.00 5.85 8.48
CA GLN A 218 -5.88 6.33 9.54
C GLN A 218 -5.76 7.85 9.72
N THR A 219 -4.54 8.39 9.78
CA THR A 219 -4.30 9.83 9.88
C THR A 219 -4.87 10.58 8.68
N ALA A 220 -4.69 10.07 7.45
CA ALA A 220 -5.27 10.69 6.25
C ALA A 220 -6.81 10.76 6.32
N ILE A 221 -7.47 9.73 6.84
CA ILE A 221 -8.93 9.73 7.04
C ILE A 221 -9.33 10.76 8.11
N GLU A 222 -8.58 10.85 9.21
CA GLU A 222 -8.86 11.79 10.30
C GLU A 222 -8.63 13.26 9.89
N GLU A 223 -7.62 13.54 9.07
CA GLU A 223 -7.30 14.89 8.57
C GLU A 223 -8.36 15.45 7.60
N GLU A 224 -9.03 14.58 6.85
CA GLU A 224 -10.10 14.97 5.91
C GLU A 224 -11.36 15.49 6.63
N LYS A 225 -11.51 15.26 7.94
CA LYS A 225 -12.67 15.72 8.76
C LYS A 225 -14.02 15.34 8.13
N ILE A 226 -14.15 14.08 7.74
CA ILE A 226 -15.32 13.54 7.06
C ILE A 226 -16.58 13.72 7.94
N SER A 227 -17.61 14.35 7.39
CA SER A 227 -18.88 14.55 8.08
C SER A 227 -19.52 13.21 8.46
N GLY A 228 -19.93 13.07 9.71
CA GLY A 228 -20.53 11.84 10.23
C GLY A 228 -19.53 10.79 10.72
N VAL A 229 -18.22 11.06 10.68
CA VAL A 229 -17.16 10.19 11.21
C VAL A 229 -16.61 10.80 12.50
N ALA A 230 -16.67 10.05 13.61
CA ALA A 230 -16.20 10.54 14.90
C ALA A 230 -14.68 10.64 14.96
N ALA A 231 -14.19 11.80 15.38
CA ALA A 231 -12.75 12.05 15.52
C ALA A 231 -12.09 11.06 16.49
N SER A 232 -10.91 10.55 16.11
CA SER A 232 -10.14 9.55 16.87
C SER A 232 -10.89 8.24 17.15
N PHE A 233 -11.94 7.93 16.39
CA PHE A 233 -12.66 6.65 16.41
C PHE A 233 -12.59 5.92 15.06
N THR A 234 -11.48 6.09 14.34
CA THR A 234 -11.16 5.36 13.12
C THR A 234 -10.07 4.33 13.42
N VAL A 235 -10.21 3.13 12.89
CA VAL A 235 -9.22 2.05 12.99
C VAL A 235 -9.04 1.45 11.60
N VAL A 236 -7.80 1.48 11.12
CA VAL A 236 -7.41 0.84 9.86
C VAL A 236 -6.54 -0.37 10.18
N PHE A 237 -6.75 -1.49 9.50
CA PHE A 237 -5.95 -2.70 9.69
C PHE A 237 -5.93 -3.59 8.44
N PRO A 238 -4.91 -4.45 8.28
CA PRO A 238 -4.87 -5.43 7.21
C PRO A 238 -5.80 -6.60 7.52
N TYR A 239 -6.55 -7.02 6.50
CA TYR A 239 -7.34 -8.23 6.51
C TYR A 239 -7.12 -9.01 5.21
N ARG A 240 -6.86 -10.31 5.32
CA ARG A 240 -6.78 -11.23 4.19
C ARG A 240 -7.99 -12.15 4.25
N ALA A 241 -8.90 -12.01 3.29
CA ALA A 241 -10.02 -12.94 3.17
C ALA A 241 -9.51 -14.35 2.84
N PRO A 242 -10.24 -15.42 3.22
CA PRO A 242 -9.91 -16.78 2.82
C PRO A 242 -9.69 -16.84 1.30
N GLN A 243 -8.66 -17.56 0.85
CA GLN A 243 -8.28 -17.71 -0.56
C GLN A 243 -7.74 -16.45 -1.27
N SER A 244 -7.66 -15.29 -0.60
CA SER A 244 -7.03 -14.10 -1.16
C SER A 244 -5.50 -14.21 -1.20
N HIS A 245 -4.88 -13.79 -2.30
CA HIS A 245 -3.42 -13.79 -2.48
C HIS A 245 -2.72 -12.54 -1.93
N THR A 246 -3.48 -11.52 -1.52
CA THR A 246 -2.99 -10.24 -0.97
C THR A 246 -3.78 -9.84 0.27
N GLU A 247 -3.21 -8.99 1.13
CA GLU A 247 -4.01 -8.31 2.16
C GLU A 247 -4.85 -7.20 1.51
N SER A 248 -5.95 -6.87 2.17
CA SER A 248 -6.83 -5.76 1.84
C SER A 248 -6.92 -4.79 3.02
N ILE A 249 -7.32 -3.57 2.72
CA ILE A 249 -7.51 -2.52 3.71
C ILE A 249 -8.94 -2.62 4.27
N CYS A 250 -9.05 -2.78 5.59
CA CYS A 250 -10.32 -2.64 6.30
C CYS A 250 -10.32 -1.36 7.13
N VAL A 251 -11.42 -0.62 7.07
CA VAL A 251 -11.63 0.59 7.86
C VAL A 251 -12.85 0.40 8.75
N ILE A 252 -12.66 0.57 10.05
CA ILE A 252 -13.74 0.66 11.02
C ILE A 252 -13.80 2.09 11.53
N TYR A 253 -14.98 2.68 11.58
CA TYR A 253 -15.17 4.02 12.13
C TYR A 253 -16.39 4.08 13.05
N SER A 254 -16.41 5.04 13.98
CA SER A 254 -17.64 5.34 14.73
C SER A 254 -18.46 6.42 14.02
N PRO A 255 -19.75 6.17 13.76
CA PRO A 255 -20.62 7.19 13.19
C PRO A 255 -20.98 8.28 14.21
N GLU A 256 -21.22 9.50 13.74
CA GLU A 256 -21.83 10.62 14.49
C GLU A 256 -23.26 10.95 14.04
N TYR A 257 -23.74 10.26 13.01
CA TYR A 257 -25.12 10.32 12.56
C TYR A 257 -26.00 9.29 13.28
N VAL A 258 -27.32 9.45 13.18
CA VAL A 258 -28.31 8.52 13.75
C VAL A 258 -28.24 7.17 13.04
N GLU A 259 -28.34 6.06 13.76
CA GLU A 259 -28.10 4.69 13.27
C GLU A 259 -28.75 4.36 11.90
N ASN A 260 -29.97 4.86 11.67
CA ASN A 260 -30.76 4.64 10.46
C ASN A 260 -30.65 5.75 9.38
N ASP A 261 -29.72 6.69 9.52
CA ASP A 261 -29.47 7.70 8.49
C ASP A 261 -28.63 7.11 7.34
N ALA A 262 -29.33 6.46 6.41
CA ALA A 262 -28.70 5.80 5.28
C ALA A 262 -27.94 6.77 4.35
N LYS A 263 -28.38 8.03 4.25
CA LYS A 263 -27.71 9.06 3.45
C LYS A 263 -26.38 9.47 4.07
N ALA A 264 -26.35 9.74 5.37
CA ALA A 264 -25.12 10.09 6.07
C ALA A 264 -24.13 8.92 6.07
N ARG A 265 -24.62 7.69 6.32
CA ARG A 265 -23.83 6.46 6.24
C ARG A 265 -23.19 6.26 4.86
N PHE A 266 -23.98 6.42 3.79
CA PHE A 266 -23.47 6.35 2.42
C PHE A 266 -22.42 7.42 2.16
N SER A 267 -22.70 8.68 2.52
CA SER A 267 -21.76 9.80 2.30
C SER A 267 -20.42 9.62 3.04
N ALA A 268 -20.45 9.13 4.27
CA ALA A 268 -19.23 8.83 5.04
C ALA A 268 -18.43 7.68 4.40
N THR A 269 -19.11 6.61 3.98
CA THR A 269 -18.49 5.46 3.30
C THR A 269 -17.80 5.87 2.00
N GLU A 270 -18.46 6.70 1.20
CA GLU A 270 -17.92 7.25 -0.06
C GLU A 270 -16.65 8.07 0.19
N ALA A 271 -16.69 8.96 1.19
CA ALA A 271 -15.56 9.83 1.51
C ALA A 271 -14.36 9.02 2.04
N ILE A 272 -14.58 8.05 2.93
CA ILE A 272 -13.52 7.15 3.41
C ILE A 272 -12.92 6.36 2.25
N SER A 273 -13.77 5.79 1.39
CA SER A 273 -13.34 5.03 0.21
C SER A 273 -12.47 5.87 -0.72
N LYS A 274 -12.85 7.13 -0.95
CA LYS A 274 -12.08 8.10 -1.74
C LYS A 274 -10.70 8.35 -1.13
N VAL A 275 -10.61 8.66 0.16
CA VAL A 275 -9.32 8.91 0.84
C VAL A 275 -8.41 7.69 0.72
N VAL A 276 -8.90 6.50 1.08
CA VAL A 276 -8.11 5.27 1.00
C VAL A 276 -7.65 4.99 -0.44
N SER A 277 -8.53 5.15 -1.43
CA SER A 277 -8.21 4.88 -2.84
C SER A 277 -7.15 5.85 -3.38
N LEU A 278 -7.19 7.12 -2.97
CA LEU A 278 -6.20 8.11 -3.39
C LEU A 278 -4.83 7.91 -2.71
N THR A 279 -4.83 7.56 -1.42
CA THR A 279 -3.59 7.33 -0.66
C THR A 279 -2.91 6.01 -1.04
N THR A 280 -3.68 4.97 -1.32
CA THR A 280 -3.14 3.60 -1.46
C THR A 280 -3.26 3.02 -2.86
N SER A 281 -3.91 3.73 -3.79
CA SER A 281 -4.26 3.19 -5.12
C SER A 281 -4.97 1.84 -5.04
N THR A 282 -5.68 1.57 -3.95
CA THR A 282 -6.40 0.32 -3.69
C THR A 282 -7.74 0.63 -3.02
N LYS A 283 -8.80 -0.04 -3.46
CA LYS A 283 -10.12 0.09 -2.84
C LYS A 283 -10.13 -0.64 -1.49
N PRO A 284 -10.65 -0.05 -0.41
CA PRO A 284 -10.84 -0.78 0.84
C PRO A 284 -11.83 -1.95 0.65
N ALA A 285 -11.51 -3.11 1.22
CA ALA A 285 -12.38 -4.28 1.15
C ALA A 285 -13.63 -4.13 2.04
N GLU A 286 -13.50 -3.41 3.14
CA GLU A 286 -14.60 -3.17 4.08
C GLU A 286 -14.47 -1.76 4.67
N ILE A 287 -15.61 -1.06 4.76
CA ILE A 287 -15.76 0.19 5.52
C ILE A 287 -16.98 0.00 6.42
N LEU A 288 -16.75 -0.17 7.71
CA LEU A 288 -17.77 -0.59 8.65
C LEU A 288 -18.00 0.45 9.76
N PRO A 289 -19.21 1.03 9.86
CA PRO A 289 -19.59 1.82 11.03
C PRO A 289 -19.84 0.91 12.24
N LEU A 290 -19.23 1.21 13.38
CA LEU A 290 -19.48 0.55 14.66
C LEU A 290 -19.69 1.58 15.79
N PRO A 291 -20.60 1.34 16.75
CA PRO A 291 -20.80 2.26 17.85
C PRO A 291 -19.55 2.38 18.74
N LYS A 292 -19.34 3.54 19.37
CA LYS A 292 -18.21 3.78 20.29
C LYS A 292 -18.07 2.73 21.40
N SER A 293 -19.19 2.15 21.85
CA SER A 293 -19.22 1.09 22.85
C SER A 293 -18.50 -0.20 22.42
N MET A 294 -18.39 -0.46 21.11
CA MET A 294 -17.67 -1.61 20.55
C MET A 294 -16.20 -1.30 20.24
N LEU A 295 -15.79 -0.04 20.38
CA LEU A 295 -14.43 0.43 20.14
C LEU A 295 -13.78 0.81 21.46
N GLU A 296 -13.45 -0.20 22.27
CA GLU A 296 -12.80 -0.01 23.57
C GLU A 296 -11.49 0.79 23.43
N LYS A 297 -11.41 1.91 24.16
CA LYS A 297 -10.17 2.66 24.32
C LYS A 297 -9.34 2.06 25.46
N THR A 298 -8.03 2.00 25.24
CA THR A 298 -7.03 1.69 26.27
C THR A 298 -7.02 2.77 27.36
N SER A 299 -6.35 2.51 28.49
CA SER A 299 -6.14 3.49 29.58
C SER A 299 -5.47 4.80 29.12
N LEU A 300 -4.82 4.79 27.95
CA LEU A 300 -4.23 5.95 27.28
C LEU A 300 -5.13 6.59 26.19
N GLY A 301 -6.41 6.21 26.12
CA GLY A 301 -7.39 6.83 25.23
C GLY A 301 -7.32 6.42 23.75
N LYS A 302 -6.49 5.43 23.39
CA LYS A 302 -6.36 4.90 22.01
C LYS A 302 -7.15 3.61 21.82
N ILE A 303 -7.80 3.45 20.66
CA ILE A 303 -8.48 2.19 20.31
C ILE A 303 -7.43 1.11 20.01
N SER A 304 -7.64 -0.10 20.53
CA SER A 304 -6.74 -1.22 20.26
C SER A 304 -7.04 -1.83 18.90
N ARG A 305 -6.22 -1.50 17.89
CA ARG A 305 -6.28 -2.08 16.54
C ARG A 305 -6.22 -3.61 16.57
N THR A 306 -5.35 -4.18 17.41
CA THR A 306 -5.19 -5.64 17.56
C THR A 306 -6.48 -6.32 18.02
N LYS A 307 -7.17 -5.75 19.02
CA LYS A 307 -8.46 -6.29 19.51
C LYS A 307 -9.53 -6.21 18.43
N VAL A 308 -9.63 -5.06 17.76
CA VAL A 308 -10.62 -4.82 16.70
C VAL A 308 -10.38 -5.77 15.51
N LYS A 309 -9.14 -5.91 15.05
CA LYS A 309 -8.76 -6.88 14.00
C LYS A 309 -9.12 -8.31 14.42
N ALA A 310 -8.78 -8.73 15.63
CA ALA A 310 -9.07 -10.08 16.11
C ALA A 310 -10.58 -10.36 16.22
N ALA A 311 -11.38 -9.37 16.64
CA ALA A 311 -12.84 -9.47 16.67
C ALA A 311 -13.43 -9.57 15.26
N PHE A 312 -12.95 -8.73 14.33
CA PHE A 312 -13.32 -8.77 12.92
C PHE A 312 -13.00 -10.13 12.28
N SER A 313 -11.77 -10.64 12.45
CA SER A 313 -11.34 -11.91 11.88
C SER A 313 -12.11 -13.12 12.42
N ARG A 314 -12.68 -13.05 13.62
CA ARG A 314 -13.55 -14.11 14.18
C ARG A 314 -15.03 -13.93 13.83
N GLY A 315 -15.38 -12.93 13.01
CA GLY A 315 -16.75 -12.67 12.58
C GLY A 315 -17.65 -12.02 13.64
N ALA A 316 -17.08 -11.43 14.69
CA ALA A 316 -17.86 -10.78 15.75
C ALA A 316 -18.72 -9.60 15.25
N TYR A 317 -18.36 -9.04 14.09
CA TYR A 317 -19.04 -7.91 13.46
C TYR A 317 -19.91 -8.29 12.25
N ASN A 318 -20.08 -9.60 11.96
CA ASN A 318 -20.86 -10.07 10.81
C ASN A 318 -22.30 -9.50 10.73
N PRO A 319 -23.04 -9.35 11.86
CA PRO A 319 -24.37 -8.73 11.82
C PRO A 319 -24.31 -7.28 11.33
N HIS A 320 -23.34 -6.50 11.81
CA HIS A 320 -23.15 -5.11 11.38
C HIS A 320 -22.68 -5.01 9.93
N GLN A 321 -21.84 -5.94 9.45
CA GLN A 321 -21.44 -5.98 8.03
C GLN A 321 -22.63 -6.24 7.12
N THR A 322 -23.54 -7.13 7.54
CA THR A 322 -24.75 -7.47 6.78
C THR A 322 -25.72 -6.30 6.75
N GLU A 323 -25.99 -5.69 7.91
CA GLU A 323 -26.83 -4.49 8.04
C GLU A 323 -26.26 -3.33 7.24
N ASN A 324 -24.95 -3.08 7.34
CA ASN A 324 -24.28 -2.01 6.61
C ASN A 324 -24.38 -2.22 5.09
N SER A 325 -24.11 -3.44 4.62
CA SER A 325 -24.22 -3.78 3.20
C SER A 325 -25.65 -3.62 2.68
N ALA A 326 -26.65 -4.05 3.46
CA ALA A 326 -28.06 -3.86 3.11
C ALA A 326 -28.44 -2.38 3.06
N ALA A 327 -28.12 -1.60 4.09
CA ALA A 327 -28.42 -0.17 4.16
C ALA A 327 -27.77 0.63 3.01
N LEU A 328 -26.52 0.32 2.67
CA LEU A 328 -25.82 0.93 1.54
C LEU A 328 -26.45 0.52 0.20
N CYS A 329 -26.85 -0.75 0.05
CA CYS A 329 -27.53 -1.25 -1.14
C CYS A 329 -28.90 -0.59 -1.34
N ASP A 330 -29.73 -0.58 -0.30
CA ASP A 330 -31.08 0.00 -0.32
C ASP A 330 -31.03 1.49 -0.62
N TYR A 331 -30.14 2.22 0.06
CA TYR A 331 -29.97 3.64 -0.20
C TYR A 331 -29.49 3.88 -1.63
N ARG A 332 -28.48 3.13 -2.10
CA ARG A 332 -27.97 3.25 -3.47
C ARG A 332 -29.04 2.97 -4.51
N PHE A 333 -29.88 1.96 -4.28
CA PHE A 333 -31.03 1.67 -5.14
C PHE A 333 -32.03 2.83 -5.15
N SER A 334 -32.35 3.40 -3.99
CA SER A 334 -33.27 4.53 -3.86
C SER A 334 -32.83 5.80 -4.58
N ILE A 335 -31.52 6.00 -4.76
CA ILE A 335 -30.94 7.15 -5.46
C ILE A 335 -30.43 6.82 -6.86
N THR A 336 -30.69 5.62 -7.39
CA THR A 336 -30.15 5.20 -8.69
C THR A 336 -30.70 6.08 -9.81
N ILE A 337 -29.80 6.74 -10.54
CA ILE A 337 -30.14 7.53 -11.72
C ILE A 337 -29.52 6.84 -12.94
N PRO A 338 -30.30 6.37 -13.93
CA PRO A 338 -29.74 5.82 -15.15
C PRO A 338 -29.00 6.91 -15.94
N PRO A 339 -27.93 6.58 -16.67
CA PRO A 339 -27.33 7.47 -17.65
C PRO A 339 -28.39 7.99 -18.62
N SER A 340 -28.55 9.31 -18.66
CA SER A 340 -29.61 10.01 -19.39
C SER A 340 -29.09 10.77 -20.62
N THR A 341 -27.80 11.11 -20.62
CA THR A 341 -27.16 11.83 -21.73
C THR A 341 -26.23 10.90 -22.53
N PRO A 342 -25.95 11.22 -23.82
CA PRO A 342 -24.97 10.47 -24.62
C PRO A 342 -23.58 10.46 -23.96
N THR A 343 -23.17 11.58 -23.35
CA THR A 343 -21.91 11.71 -22.61
C THR A 343 -21.89 10.82 -21.38
N GLU A 344 -22.95 10.79 -20.57
CA GLU A 344 -23.06 9.87 -19.41
C GLU A 344 -22.99 8.40 -19.85
N THR A 345 -23.72 8.05 -20.92
CA THR A 345 -23.73 6.69 -21.46
C THR A 345 -22.33 6.28 -21.91
N ARG A 346 -21.60 7.19 -22.57
CA ARG A 346 -20.25 6.90 -23.05
C ARG A 346 -19.22 6.84 -21.92
N LEU A 347 -19.34 7.71 -20.91
CA LEU A 347 -18.53 7.64 -19.69
C LEU A 347 -18.73 6.31 -18.95
N ALA A 348 -19.98 5.83 -18.84
CA ALA A 348 -20.27 4.53 -18.27
C ALA A 348 -19.59 3.39 -19.05
N GLN A 349 -19.62 3.44 -20.39
CA GLN A 349 -18.93 2.45 -21.24
C GLN A 349 -17.40 2.47 -21.07
N ILE A 350 -16.81 3.67 -20.98
CA ILE A 350 -15.37 3.84 -20.70
C ILE A 350 -15.01 3.23 -19.34
N LEU A 351 -15.83 3.43 -18.32
CA LEU A 351 -15.59 2.84 -16.99
C LEU A 351 -15.75 1.31 -17.00
N ILE A 352 -16.75 0.78 -17.70
CA ILE A 352 -16.95 -0.67 -17.85
C ILE A 352 -15.71 -1.31 -18.50
N SER A 353 -15.19 -0.72 -19.57
CA SER A 353 -13.99 -1.24 -20.25
C SER A 353 -12.73 -1.09 -19.39
N LEU A 354 -12.52 0.08 -18.79
CA LEU A 354 -11.35 0.36 -17.96
C LEU A 354 -11.27 -0.57 -16.74
N LEU A 355 -12.40 -0.88 -16.12
CA LEU A 355 -12.49 -1.72 -14.94
C LEU A 355 -12.69 -3.21 -15.27
N SER A 356 -12.68 -3.57 -16.56
CA SER A 356 -12.91 -4.94 -17.04
C SER A 356 -14.22 -5.56 -16.49
N LEU A 357 -15.27 -4.74 -16.36
CA LEU A 357 -16.58 -5.19 -15.93
C LEU A 357 -17.31 -5.90 -17.10
N PRO A 358 -18.24 -6.85 -16.81
CA PRO A 358 -19.05 -7.47 -17.85
C PRO A 358 -19.74 -6.44 -18.74
N ALA A 359 -19.82 -6.68 -20.05
CA ALA A 359 -20.46 -5.74 -20.98
C ALA A 359 -21.95 -5.51 -20.70
N SER A 360 -22.60 -6.42 -19.95
CA SER A 360 -23.98 -6.30 -19.47
C SER A 360 -24.11 -5.46 -18.20
N SER A 361 -23.01 -5.00 -17.61
CA SER A 361 -23.03 -4.13 -16.42
C SER A 361 -23.62 -2.77 -16.76
N SER A 362 -24.49 -2.26 -15.87
CA SER A 362 -24.99 -0.89 -15.93
C SER A 362 -24.42 -0.10 -14.76
N ILE A 363 -23.81 1.06 -15.04
CA ILE A 363 -23.28 1.95 -14.01
C ILE A 363 -24.23 3.15 -13.89
N PRO A 364 -24.91 3.35 -12.75
CA PRO A 364 -25.74 4.52 -12.51
C PRO A 364 -24.95 5.84 -12.65
N ALA A 365 -25.57 6.87 -13.19
CA ALA A 365 -24.98 8.17 -13.46
C ALA A 365 -24.47 8.87 -12.17
N ASN A 366 -25.09 8.61 -11.03
CA ASN A 366 -24.68 9.15 -9.74
C ASN A 366 -23.60 8.30 -9.03
N THR A 367 -23.04 7.28 -9.68
CA THR A 367 -21.98 6.47 -9.10
C THR A 367 -20.66 7.22 -9.12
N SER A 368 -20.00 7.32 -7.96
CA SER A 368 -18.65 7.85 -7.82
C SER A 368 -17.61 6.89 -8.40
N ILE A 369 -16.68 7.40 -9.22
CA ILE A 369 -15.62 6.62 -9.85
C ILE A 369 -14.69 5.94 -8.84
N PHE A 370 -14.47 6.53 -7.66
CA PHE A 370 -13.62 5.94 -6.62
C PHE A 370 -14.23 4.67 -6.01
N THR A 371 -15.55 4.59 -5.94
CA THR A 371 -16.27 3.40 -5.42
C THR A 371 -16.15 2.20 -6.33
N LEU A 372 -16.00 2.47 -7.62
CA LEU A 372 -15.79 1.49 -8.65
C LEU A 372 -14.34 0.96 -8.63
N GLY A 373 -13.49 1.52 -7.77
CA GLY A 373 -12.09 1.13 -7.65
C GLY A 373 -11.15 1.90 -8.56
N ILE A 374 -11.54 3.10 -9.04
CA ILE A 374 -10.61 3.96 -9.76
C ILE A 374 -9.51 4.45 -8.79
N THR A 375 -8.29 4.05 -9.12
CA THR A 375 -7.02 4.40 -8.48
C THR A 375 -6.35 5.58 -9.18
N SER A 376 -5.31 6.17 -8.61
CA SER A 376 -4.55 7.27 -9.25
C SER A 376 -4.03 6.93 -10.65
N ILE A 377 -3.61 5.68 -10.87
CA ILE A 377 -3.13 5.20 -12.18
C ILE A 377 -4.30 5.12 -13.17
N THR A 378 -5.37 4.41 -12.80
CA THR A 378 -6.55 4.27 -13.67
C THR A 378 -7.28 5.60 -13.88
N LEU A 379 -7.14 6.56 -12.96
CA LEU A 379 -7.68 7.91 -13.10
C LEU A 379 -6.99 8.68 -14.24
N LEU A 380 -5.67 8.51 -14.41
CA LEU A 380 -4.94 9.08 -15.55
C LEU A 380 -5.35 8.40 -16.86
N THR A 381 -5.56 7.09 -16.86
CA THR A 381 -6.09 6.36 -18.02
C THR A 381 -7.51 6.81 -18.37
N LEU A 382 -8.38 6.94 -17.36
CA LEU A 382 -9.74 7.45 -17.52
C LEU A 382 -9.72 8.85 -18.13
N LYS A 383 -8.90 9.76 -17.58
CA LYS A 383 -8.68 11.09 -18.13
C LYS A 383 -8.28 11.03 -19.61
N SER A 384 -7.26 10.24 -19.94
CA SER A 384 -6.79 10.10 -21.32
C SER A 384 -7.90 9.58 -22.24
N GLN A 385 -8.69 8.59 -21.83
CA GLN A 385 -9.80 8.08 -22.63
C GLN A 385 -10.93 9.11 -22.81
N ILE A 386 -11.24 9.92 -21.80
CA ILE A 386 -12.19 11.03 -21.92
C ILE A 386 -11.67 12.06 -22.93
N GLU A 387 -10.38 12.41 -22.87
CA GLU A 387 -9.75 13.35 -23.79
C GLU A 387 -9.81 12.87 -25.24
N THR A 388 -9.54 11.58 -25.47
CA THR A 388 -9.56 10.99 -26.81
C THR A 388 -10.97 10.79 -27.37
N GLN A 389 -11.93 10.38 -26.54
CA GLN A 389 -13.22 9.88 -27.02
C GLN A 389 -14.39 10.86 -26.84
N LEU A 390 -14.26 11.87 -25.96
CA LEU A 390 -15.37 12.77 -25.62
C LEU A 390 -15.04 14.23 -25.88
N THR A 391 -13.93 14.73 -25.33
CA THR A 391 -13.67 16.17 -25.37
C THR A 391 -12.78 16.60 -26.52
N HIS A 392 -11.95 15.69 -27.05
CA HIS A 392 -10.92 15.97 -28.05
C HIS A 392 -9.96 17.11 -27.66
N ARG A 393 -9.82 17.36 -26.35
CA ARG A 393 -8.95 18.40 -25.77
C ARG A 393 -8.55 18.04 -24.32
N PRO A 394 -7.44 18.58 -23.82
CA PRO A 394 -7.01 18.32 -22.44
C PRO A 394 -8.02 18.79 -21.40
N ILE A 395 -8.24 17.98 -20.36
CA ILE A 395 -9.05 18.34 -19.19
C ILE A 395 -8.18 18.37 -17.92
N PRO A 396 -8.42 19.27 -16.96
CA PRO A 396 -7.67 19.29 -15.72
C PRO A 396 -8.03 18.07 -14.87
N LEU A 397 -7.02 17.39 -14.28
CA LEU A 397 -7.25 16.23 -13.40
C LEU A 397 -8.13 16.59 -12.19
N SER A 398 -8.03 17.84 -11.72
CA SER A 398 -8.86 18.37 -10.63
C SER A 398 -10.36 18.31 -10.94
N LEU A 399 -10.77 18.29 -12.21
CA LEU A 399 -12.17 18.10 -12.59
C LEU A 399 -12.68 16.74 -12.14
N LEU A 400 -11.93 15.67 -12.41
CA LEU A 400 -12.32 14.30 -12.03
C LEU A 400 -12.26 14.10 -10.50
N LEU A 401 -11.38 14.82 -9.80
CA LEU A 401 -11.26 14.77 -8.35
C LEU A 401 -12.38 15.53 -7.62
N ARG A 402 -12.84 16.66 -8.20
CA ARG A 402 -13.92 17.51 -7.66
C ARG A 402 -15.31 17.01 -8.02
N SER A 403 -15.46 16.42 -9.19
CA SER A 403 -16.72 15.92 -9.73
C SER A 403 -16.59 14.41 -9.97
N PRO A 404 -16.71 13.57 -8.94
CA PRO A 404 -16.35 12.15 -9.05
C PRO A 404 -17.46 11.26 -9.61
N THR A 405 -18.68 11.76 -9.85
CA THR A 405 -19.77 10.92 -10.40
C THR A 405 -19.87 11.06 -11.91
N ILE A 406 -20.38 10.05 -12.62
CA ILE A 406 -20.57 10.11 -14.09
C ILE A 406 -21.38 11.35 -14.50
N LYS A 407 -22.44 11.67 -13.75
CA LYS A 407 -23.29 12.83 -13.96
C LYS A 407 -22.56 14.15 -13.73
N ASP A 408 -21.78 14.26 -12.65
CA ASP A 408 -21.03 15.47 -12.34
C ASP A 408 -19.87 15.66 -13.33
N ILE A 409 -19.19 14.58 -13.74
CA ILE A 409 -18.18 14.62 -14.80
C ILE A 409 -18.84 15.11 -16.09
N SER A 410 -19.94 14.50 -16.53
CA SER A 410 -20.66 14.92 -17.74
C SER A 410 -21.06 16.40 -17.71
N SER A 411 -21.57 16.87 -16.56
CA SER A 411 -21.93 18.27 -16.35
C SER A 411 -20.71 19.19 -16.41
N ALA A 412 -19.61 18.84 -15.71
CA ALA A 412 -18.38 19.61 -15.70
C ALA A 412 -17.69 19.63 -17.08
N LEU A 413 -17.78 18.55 -17.85
CA LEU A 413 -17.32 18.48 -19.24
C LEU A 413 -18.11 19.42 -20.15
N SER A 414 -19.42 19.54 -19.91
CA SER A 414 -20.30 20.44 -20.67
C SER A 414 -20.04 21.91 -20.33
N SER A 415 -19.66 22.21 -19.08
CA SER A 415 -19.34 23.57 -18.62
C SER A 415 -17.88 23.98 -18.82
N LEU A 416 -17.02 23.10 -19.36
CA LEU A 416 -15.62 23.43 -19.64
C LEU A 416 -15.55 24.49 -20.75
N ASN A 417 -15.15 25.72 -20.39
CA ASN A 417 -14.90 26.77 -21.37
C ASN A 417 -13.81 26.33 -22.38
N PRO A 418 -13.88 26.75 -23.67
CA PRO A 418 -12.90 26.39 -24.70
C PRO A 418 -11.45 26.83 -24.43
N ALA A 419 -11.24 27.77 -23.51
CA ALA A 419 -9.92 28.28 -23.19
C ALA A 419 -9.15 27.34 -22.23
N PRO A 420 -7.84 27.13 -22.43
CA PRO A 420 -7.04 26.35 -21.50
C PRO A 420 -7.10 26.99 -20.10
N PRO A 421 -7.30 26.21 -19.02
CA PRO A 421 -7.17 26.75 -17.68
C PRO A 421 -5.74 27.31 -17.52
N ASN A 422 -5.63 28.55 -17.07
CA ASN A 422 -4.36 29.13 -16.69
C ASN A 422 -3.80 28.26 -15.55
N TYR A 423 -2.77 27.46 -15.86
CA TYR A 423 -2.08 26.64 -14.87
C TYR A 423 -1.28 27.59 -13.99
N ASP A 424 -1.75 27.82 -12.76
CA ASP A 424 -1.00 28.51 -11.72
C ASP A 424 -0.38 27.45 -10.78
N PRO A 425 0.92 27.13 -10.93
CA PRO A 425 1.60 26.15 -10.08
C PRO A 425 1.87 26.66 -8.66
N ILE A 426 1.52 27.91 -8.33
CA ILE A 426 1.79 28.47 -7.01
C ILE A 426 0.57 28.22 -6.12
N VAL A 427 0.61 27.13 -5.35
CA VAL A 427 -0.19 27.04 -4.12
C VAL A 427 0.58 27.85 -3.06
N PRO A 428 0.11 29.04 -2.63
CA PRO A 428 0.68 29.64 -1.44
C PRO A 428 0.47 28.68 -0.28
N LEU A 429 1.58 28.16 0.26
CA LEU A 429 1.60 27.50 1.56
C LEU A 429 0.86 28.42 2.53
N ASN A 430 -0.14 27.86 3.20
CA ASN A 430 -0.97 28.55 4.19
C ASN A 430 -0.04 29.25 5.20
N THR A 431 0.20 30.54 5.00
CA THR A 431 1.02 31.33 5.91
C THR A 431 0.13 31.68 7.06
N ILE A 432 0.15 30.83 8.10
CA ILE A 432 -0.19 31.30 9.44
C ILE A 432 0.66 32.56 9.64
N PRO A 433 0.07 33.74 9.92
CA PRO A 433 0.87 34.92 10.20
C PRO A 433 1.69 34.58 11.44
N LEU A 434 3.01 34.49 11.25
CA LEU A 434 3.93 34.47 12.38
C LEU A 434 3.60 35.70 13.24
N PRO A 435 3.44 35.56 14.57
CA PRO A 435 3.30 36.73 15.43
C PRO A 435 4.50 37.67 15.16
N PRO A 436 4.29 38.99 15.17
CA PRO A 436 5.31 39.94 14.78
C PRO A 436 6.58 39.67 15.58
N TYR A 437 7.66 39.46 14.83
CA TYR A 437 9.00 39.32 15.36
C TYR A 437 9.27 40.52 16.26
N ARG A 438 9.26 40.33 17.59
CA ARG A 438 9.82 41.32 18.50
C ARG A 438 11.29 41.41 18.13
N SER A 439 11.65 42.49 17.45
CA SER A 439 13.03 42.89 17.31
C SER A 439 13.61 42.91 18.73
N LEU A 440 14.51 41.98 19.01
CA LEU A 440 15.52 42.18 20.03
C LEU A 440 16.27 43.43 19.57
N GLN A 441 15.83 44.59 20.07
CA GLN A 441 16.62 45.80 20.07
C GLN A 441 17.94 45.40 20.73
N ARG A 442 18.98 45.21 19.91
CA ARG A 442 20.35 45.32 20.38
C ARG A 442 20.44 46.73 20.96
N SER A 443 20.50 46.79 22.28
CA SER A 443 20.91 47.96 23.04
C SER A 443 22.13 48.56 22.35
N PRO A 444 22.16 49.86 22.00
CA PRO A 444 23.36 50.48 21.50
C PRO A 444 24.44 50.34 22.57
N SER A 445 25.55 49.69 22.19
CA SER A 445 26.82 49.77 22.89
C SER A 445 27.11 51.24 23.22
N SER A 446 27.30 51.53 24.50
CA SER A 446 27.84 52.79 24.98
C SER A 446 29.22 53.02 24.35
N SER A 447 29.28 53.90 23.36
CA SER A 447 30.53 54.51 22.93
C SER A 447 31.02 55.43 24.06
N SER A 448 32.03 54.97 24.80
CA SER A 448 32.94 55.88 25.49
C SER A 448 33.89 56.45 24.44
N THR A 449 33.69 57.72 24.11
CA THR A 449 34.65 58.50 23.31
C THR A 449 35.85 58.82 24.19
N PRO A 450 37.10 58.57 23.76
CA PRO A 450 38.28 59.09 24.43
C PRO A 450 38.54 60.52 23.93
N ALA A 451 38.44 61.49 24.84
CA ALA A 451 38.94 62.84 24.62
C ALA A 451 40.45 62.90 24.90
N GLN A 452 41.12 63.71 24.09
CA GLN A 452 42.57 63.86 24.00
C GLN A 452 43.25 64.41 25.27
N ALA A 453 44.48 63.92 25.44
CA ALA A 453 45.65 64.41 26.17
C ALA A 453 45.62 65.81 26.81
N THR A 454 46.05 65.87 28.08
CA THR A 454 47.04 66.84 28.59
C THR A 454 47.81 66.29 29.80
N SER A 455 49.13 66.16 29.61
CA SER A 455 50.26 66.52 30.49
C SER A 455 50.31 66.24 32.01
N SER A 456 51.54 65.85 32.40
CA SER A 456 52.27 66.13 33.65
C SER A 456 52.08 65.12 34.80
N SER A 457 53.11 64.31 35.07
CA SER A 457 54.05 64.44 36.21
C SER A 457 53.42 63.84 37.49
N SER A 458 54.00 62.99 38.32
CA SER A 458 55.38 62.61 38.68
C SER A 458 55.21 61.95 40.06
N SER A 459 56.13 61.06 40.48
CA SER A 459 56.31 60.58 41.88
C SER A 459 55.14 59.79 42.48
N THR A 460 55.30 58.63 43.11
CA THR A 460 56.41 58.06 43.87
C THR A 460 56.17 56.57 44.01
#